data_AF-A0A7Y5WZI1-F1
#
_entry.id   AF-A0A7Y5WZI1-F1
#
_cell.length_a   1.000
_cell.length_b   1.000
_cell.length_c   1.000
_cell.angle_alpha   90.00
_cell.angle_beta   90.00
_cell.angle_gamma   90.00
#
_symmetry.space_group_name_H-M   'P 1'
#
loop_
_entity.id
_entity.type
_entity.pdbx_description
1 polymer ?
#
loop_
_entity_poly.entity_id
_entity_poly.type
_entity_poly.pdbx_seq_one_letter_code
_entity_poly.pdbx_strand_id
1 'polypeptide(L)' 'MTVAPAQQALYDCRDAFAATVEALAEEDERVVVVCNDSVGSSKLGGFQKRFPARLVNVGIAEQAMVGVAAG' A
#
# COMPACT_ATOMS: atom_id res chain seq x y z
N MET A 1 11.44 -44.56 -3.82
CA MET A 1 10.32 -43.61 -3.76
C MET A 1 10.88 -42.26 -3.36
N THR A 2 10.89 -41.27 -4.25
CA THR A 2 11.31 -39.91 -3.94
C THR A 2 10.11 -39.13 -3.40
N VAL A 3 10.23 -38.61 -2.19
CA VAL A 3 9.18 -37.78 -1.57
C VAL A 3 9.28 -36.37 -2.18
N ALA A 4 8.17 -35.85 -2.70
CA ALA A 4 8.12 -34.47 -3.18
C ALA A 4 8.30 -33.49 -2.00
N PRO A 5 9.00 -32.36 -2.18
CA PRO A 5 9.17 -31.38 -1.11
C PRO A 5 7.82 -30.81 -0.68
N ALA A 6 7.68 -30.52 0.61
CA ALA A 6 6.49 -29.86 1.14
C ALA A 6 6.33 -28.48 0.51
N GLN A 7 5.13 -28.18 0.00
CA GLN A 7 4.81 -26.90 -0.60
C GLN A 7 4.88 -25.80 0.47
N GLN A 8 5.76 -24.82 0.27
CA GLN A 8 5.91 -23.68 1.17
C GLN A 8 4.75 -22.70 0.97
N ALA A 9 4.17 -22.20 2.06
CA ALA A 9 3.14 -21.16 1.99
C ALA A 9 3.75 -19.87 1.44
N LEU A 10 3.09 -19.27 0.44
CA LEU A 10 3.48 -17.99 -0.15
C LEU A 10 2.58 -16.88 0.42
N TYR A 11 3.16 -15.70 0.61
CA TYR A 11 2.48 -14.52 1.12
C TYR A 11 2.63 -13.36 0.14
N ASP A 12 1.61 -12.52 0.02
CA ASP A 12 1.68 -11.32 -0.79
C ASP A 12 2.24 -10.17 0.05
N CYS A 13 3.43 -9.68 -0.32
CA CYS A 13 4.10 -8.60 0.41
C CYS A 13 3.25 -7.31 0.50
N ARG A 14 2.29 -7.11 -0.41
CA ARG A 14 1.39 -5.96 -0.40
C ARG A 14 0.41 -6.00 0.78
N ASP A 15 0.07 -7.19 1.28
CA ASP A 15 -0.76 -7.31 2.48
C ASP A 15 -0.01 -6.77 3.70
N ALA A 16 1.26 -7.15 3.85
CA ALA A 16 2.11 -6.64 4.92
C ALA A 16 2.31 -5.12 4.79
N PHE A 17 2.63 -4.62 3.60
CA PHE A 17 2.77 -3.18 3.34
C PHE A 17 1.51 -2.40 3.73
N ALA A 18 0.32 -2.82 3.25
CA ALA A 18 -0.94 -2.13 3.51
C ALA A 18 -1.29 -2.13 5.01
N ALA A 19 -1.15 -3.29 5.67
CA ALA A 19 -1.41 -3.39 7.10
C ALA A 19 -0.45 -2.51 7.93
N THR A 20 0.84 -2.48 7.57
CA THR A 20 1.83 -1.67 8.29
C THR A 20 1.59 -0.18 8.09
N VAL A 21 1.32 0.30 6.87
CA VAL A 21 1.09 1.73 6.65
C VAL A 21 -0.21 2.21 7.32
N GLU A 22 -1.23 1.36 7.37
CA GLU A 22 -2.44 1.64 8.14
C GLU A 22 -2.15 1.76 9.65
N ALA A 23 -1.41 0.82 10.23
CA ALA A 23 -1.04 0.88 11.64
C ALA A 23 -0.20 2.14 11.96
N LEU A 24 0.77 2.49 11.10
CA LEU A 24 1.55 3.72 11.26
C LEU A 24 0.66 4.98 11.19
N ALA A 25 -0.35 4.99 10.32
CA ALA A 25 -1.26 6.11 10.19
C ALA A 25 -2.27 6.24 11.34
N GLU A 26 -2.53 5.17 12.10
CA GLU A 26 -3.29 5.23 13.36
C GLU A 26 -2.52 5.99 14.44
N GLU A 27 -1.20 5.79 14.50
CA GLU A 27 -0.35 6.34 15.56
C GLU A 27 0.20 7.74 15.23
N ASP A 28 0.39 8.04 13.94
CA ASP A 28 0.96 9.30 13.48
C ASP A 28 0.10 9.93 12.39
N GLU A 29 -0.54 11.06 12.70
CA GLU A 29 -1.42 11.80 11.77
C GLU A 29 -0.69 12.37 10.54
N ARG A 30 0.64 12.45 10.59
CA ARG A 30 1.47 12.99 9.50
C ARG A 30 1.71 12.01 8.36
N VAL A 31 1.43 10.72 8.56
CA VAL A 31 1.64 9.69 7.52
C VAL A 31 0.60 9.88 6.41
N VAL A 32 1.03 10.16 5.19
CA VAL A 32 0.15 10.32 4.02
C VAL A 32 0.61 9.35 2.95
N VAL A 33 -0.35 8.79 2.20
CA VAL A 33 -0.06 7.91 1.06
C VAL A 33 -0.31 8.67 -0.23
N VAL A 34 0.70 8.74 -1.09
CA VAL A 34 0.55 9.19 -2.47
C VAL A 34 0.62 7.96 -3.37
N CYS A 35 -0.36 7.78 -4.24
CA CYS A 35 -0.41 6.65 -5.17
C CYS A 35 -0.85 7.08 -6.57
N ASN A 36 -0.56 6.27 -7.59
CA ASN A 36 -1.19 6.37 -8.91
C ASN A 36 -2.56 5.66 -8.88
N ASP A 37 -3.14 5.42 -10.05
CA ASP A 37 -4.38 4.64 -10.23
C ASP A 37 -4.19 3.14 -9.93
N SER A 38 -3.68 2.85 -8.73
CA SER A 38 -3.30 1.54 -8.24
C SER A 38 -3.81 1.26 -6.82
N VAL A 39 -4.77 2.03 -6.31
CA VAL A 39 -5.31 1.85 -4.95
C VAL A 39 -5.70 0.37 -4.70
N GLY A 40 -6.39 -0.24 -5.67
CA GLY A 40 -6.78 -1.64 -5.59
C GLY A 40 -5.59 -2.61 -5.69
N SER A 41 -4.72 -2.42 -6.68
CA SER A 41 -3.59 -3.33 -6.94
C SER A 41 -2.47 -3.21 -5.90
N SER A 42 -2.36 -2.08 -5.21
CA SER A 42 -1.46 -1.83 -4.08
C SER A 42 -2.09 -2.16 -2.72
N LYS A 43 -3.33 -2.66 -2.70
CA LYS A 43 -4.09 -3.03 -1.50
C LYS A 43 -4.33 -1.88 -0.50
N LEU A 44 -4.38 -0.64 -0.99
CA LEU A 44 -4.60 0.57 -0.18
C LEU A 44 -6.08 0.90 0.08
N GLY A 45 -7.01 0.03 -0.32
CA GLY A 45 -8.44 0.26 -0.16
C GLY A 45 -8.89 0.37 1.31
N GLY A 46 -8.22 -0.31 2.24
CA GLY A 46 -8.44 -0.14 3.68
C GLY A 46 -8.01 1.25 4.14
N PHE A 47 -6.76 1.63 3.85
CA PHE A 47 -6.22 2.96 4.11
C PHE A 47 -7.11 4.08 3.58
N GLN A 48 -7.58 3.99 2.33
CA GLN A 48 -8.47 5.00 1.73
C GLN A 48 -9.78 5.17 2.51
N LYS A 49 -10.38 4.07 2.98
CA LYS A 49 -11.64 4.11 3.73
C LYS A 49 -11.46 4.72 5.11
N ARG A 50 -10.34 4.40 5.76
CA ARG A 50 -10.03 4.80 7.14
C ARG A 50 -9.51 6.24 7.23
N PHE A 51 -8.69 6.64 6.25
CA PHE A 51 -8.00 7.92 6.22
C PHE A 51 -8.21 8.63 4.87
N PRO A 52 -9.46 8.94 4.46
CA PRO A 52 -9.77 9.41 3.11
C PRO A 52 -9.10 10.75 2.75
N ALA A 53 -8.82 11.60 3.75
CA ALA A 53 -8.12 12.86 3.57
C ALA A 53 -6.58 12.72 3.47
N ARG A 54 -6.04 11.52 3.69
CA ARG A 54 -4.59 11.23 3.75
C ARG A 54 -4.14 10.28 2.64
N LEU A 55 -4.99 10.05 1.64
CA LEU A 55 -4.61 9.35 0.42
C LEU A 55 -4.76 10.29 -0.78
N VAL A 56 -3.65 10.57 -1.43
CA VAL A 56 -3.58 11.40 -2.64
C VAL A 56 -3.38 10.48 -3.84
N ASN A 57 -4.40 10.35 -4.68
CA ASN A 57 -4.30 9.60 -5.94
C ASN A 57 -3.99 10.57 -7.09
N VAL A 58 -2.82 10.43 -7.72
CA VAL A 58 -2.39 11.27 -8.84
C VAL A 58 -2.84 10.75 -10.22
N GLY A 59 -3.68 9.71 -10.26
CA GLY A 59 -4.11 9.05 -11.50
C GLY A 59 -2.93 8.37 -12.20
N ILE A 60 -2.87 8.45 -13.53
CA ILE A 60 -1.79 7.90 -14.37
C ILE A 60 -0.58 8.84 -14.51
N ALA A 61 -0.35 9.72 -13.53
CA ALA A 61 0.71 10.72 -13.53
C ALA A 61 1.87 10.31 -12.60
N GLU A 62 2.45 9.13 -12.77
CA GLU A 62 3.49 8.59 -11.88
C GLU A 62 4.72 9.50 -11.78
N GLN A 63 5.05 10.22 -12.86
CA GLN A 63 6.16 11.19 -12.87
C GLN A 63 5.95 12.32 -11.86
N ALA A 64 4.70 12.72 -11.63
CA ALA A 64 4.34 13.74 -10.65
C ALA A 64 4.26 13.17 -9.22
N MET A 65 4.03 11.86 -9.05
CA MET A 65 3.81 11.24 -7.74
C MET A 65 4.94 11.51 -6.75
N VAL A 66 6.18 11.37 -7.20
CA VAL A 66 7.36 11.64 -6.36
C VAL A 66 7.47 13.13 -6.03
N GLY A 67 7.15 14.01 -6.97
CA GLY A 67 7.13 15.46 -6.73
C GLY A 67 6.05 15.87 -5.73
N VAL A 68 4.86 15.28 -5.82
CA VAL A 68 3.77 15.48 -4.85
C VAL A 68 4.16 14.96 -3.46
N ALA A 69 4.85 13.82 -3.37
CA ALA A 69 5.31 13.28 -2.10
C ALA A 69 6.47 14.08 -1.47
N ALA A 70 7.23 14.81 -2.28
CA ALA A 70 8.38 15.60 -1.84
C ALA A 70 8.02 17.00 -1.32
N GLY A 71 6.87 17.55 -1.75
CA GLY A 71 6.38 18.88 -1.33
C GLY A 71 5.58 18.83 -0.05
#